data_AF-A0AAD9KX22-F1
#
_entry.id   AF-A0AAD9KX22-F1
#
_cell.length_a   1.000
_cell.length_b   1.000
_cell.length_c   1.000
_cell.angle_alpha   90.00
_cell.angle_beta   90.00
_cell.angle_gamma   90.00
#
_symmetry.space_group_name_H-M   'P 1'
#
loop_
_entity.id
_entity.type
_entity.pdbx_description
1 polymer ?
#
loop_
_entity_poly.entity_id
_entity_poly.type
_entity_poly.pdbx_seq_one_letter_code
_entity_poly.pdbx_strand_id
1 'polypeptide(L)'
;MECVRVFTVLLVSCTLIQRTSQDTREKRDTSTLQPRIVTHDGHLVFETGTYRNITFKANEGGYIMLDGENIKTIAETVSAIVTGL
;
A
#
# COMPACT_ATOMS: atom_id res chain seq x y z
N MET A 1 5.73 -54.49 13.34
CA MET A 1 4.81 -53.57 12.61
C MET A 1 4.57 -52.24 13.32
N GLU A 2 5.01 -52.06 14.58
CA GLU A 2 4.78 -50.81 15.31
C GLU A 2 5.73 -49.66 14.92
N CYS A 3 7.00 -49.95 14.60
CA CYS A 3 7.96 -48.93 14.13
C CYS A 3 7.48 -48.17 12.88
N VAL A 4 6.80 -48.84 11.95
CA VAL A 4 6.31 -48.22 10.71
C VAL A 4 5.19 -47.21 11.01
N ARG A 5 4.34 -47.49 12.00
CA ARG A 5 3.27 -46.58 12.43
C ARG A 5 3.84 -45.34 13.11
N VAL A 6 4.84 -45.50 13.98
CA VAL A 6 5.52 -44.38 14.64
C VAL A 6 6.20 -43.47 13.61
N PHE A 7 6.89 -44.07 12.63
CA PHE A 7 7.57 -43.33 11.57
C PHE A 7 6.58 -42.55 10.68
N THR A 8 5.42 -43.14 10.38
CA THR A 8 4.38 -42.49 9.58
C THR A 8 3.73 -41.32 10.34
N VAL A 9 3.46 -41.49 11.63
CA VAL A 9 2.92 -40.41 12.49
C VAL A 9 3.92 -39.26 12.60
N LEU A 10 5.21 -39.56 12.77
CA LEU A 10 6.27 -38.56 12.83
C LEU A 10 6.36 -37.77 11.51
N LEU A 11 6.37 -38.46 10.37
CA LEU A 11 6.42 -37.81 9.05
C LEU A 11 5.22 -36.91 8.81
N VAL A 12 4.00 -37.38 9.14
CA VAL A 12 2.78 -36.58 9.02
C VAL A 12 2.86 -35.33 9.90
N SER A 13 3.32 -35.48 11.16
CA SER A 13 3.46 -34.33 12.07
C SER A 13 4.47 -33.28 11.58
N CYS A 14 5.59 -33.69 10.99
CA CYS A 14 6.58 -32.75 10.41
C CYS A 14 6.02 -31.96 9.23
N THR A 15 5.23 -32.59 8.35
CA THR A 15 4.64 -31.89 7.19
C THR A 15 3.56 -30.88 7.58
N LEU A 16 2.84 -31.12 8.69
CA LEU A 16 1.84 -30.19 9.23
C LEU A 16 2.50 -28.93 9.82
N ILE A 17 3.63 -29.08 10.51
CA ILE A 17 4.35 -27.95 11.12
C ILE A 17 4.89 -27.01 10.03
N GLN A 18 5.44 -27.55 8.93
CA GLN A 18 5.99 -26.75 7.83
C GLN A 18 4.95 -25.88 7.11
N ARG A 19 3.68 -26.32 7.03
CA ARG A 19 2.61 -25.52 6.42
C ARG A 19 2.13 -24.35 7.29
N THR A 20 2.43 -24.36 8.58
CA THR A 20 2.08 -23.25 9.50
C THR A 20 3.11 -22.12 9.51
N SER A 21 4.24 -22.27 8.81
CA SER A 21 5.14 -21.15 8.51
C SER A 21 4.52 -20.27 7.43
N GLN A 22 3.37 -19.70 7.74
CA GLN A 22 2.71 -18.68 6.95
C GLN A 22 3.69 -17.53 6.77
N ASP A 23 3.77 -17.00 5.55
CA ASP A 23 4.34 -15.72 5.20
C ASP A 23 4.03 -14.70 6.31
N THR A 24 5.00 -14.46 7.18
CA THR A 24 4.96 -13.30 8.04
C THR A 24 5.10 -12.12 7.09
N ARG A 25 3.97 -11.55 6.67
CA ARG A 25 3.90 -10.26 6.00
C ARG A 25 4.79 -9.31 6.77
N GLU A 26 5.98 -9.04 6.26
CA GLU A 26 6.89 -8.10 6.88
C GLU A 26 6.14 -6.78 6.97
N LYS A 27 5.94 -6.33 8.21
CA LYS A 27 5.34 -5.03 8.46
C LYS A 27 6.35 -4.03 7.92
N ARG A 28 5.99 -3.35 6.83
CA ARG A 28 6.84 -2.33 6.17
C ARG A 28 7.50 -1.45 7.24
N ASP A 29 8.80 -1.23 7.06
CA ASP A 29 9.64 -0.40 7.90
C ASP A 29 8.92 0.92 8.25
N THR A 30 8.79 1.20 9.55
CA THR A 30 7.99 2.33 10.08
C THR A 30 8.73 3.66 10.06
N SER A 31 9.90 3.71 9.41
CA SER A 31 10.67 4.93 9.27
C SER A 31 9.81 6.08 8.74
N THR A 32 9.78 7.19 9.46
CA THR A 32 9.05 8.42 9.10
C THR A 32 9.71 9.18 7.95
N LEU A 33 10.85 8.71 7.47
CA LEU A 33 11.65 9.36 6.43
C LEU A 33 11.18 8.99 5.01
N GLN A 34 10.40 7.92 4.85
CA GLN A 34 9.96 7.44 3.55
C GLN A 34 8.48 7.77 3.29
N PRO A 35 8.10 8.13 2.05
CA PRO A 35 6.69 8.31 1.70
C PRO A 35 5.88 7.03 1.92
N ARG A 36 4.66 7.16 2.44
CA ARG A 36 3.79 6.03 2.73
C ARG A 36 2.31 6.41 2.67
N ILE A 37 1.47 5.38 2.53
CA ILE A 37 0.02 5.48 2.62
C ILE A 37 -0.38 4.81 3.92
N VAL A 38 -1.05 5.54 4.80
CA VAL A 38 -1.56 5.06 6.08
C VAL A 38 -3.07 5.23 6.14
N THR A 39 -3.72 4.46 7.02
CA THR A 39 -5.14 4.65 7.33
C THR A 39 -5.25 5.29 8.71
N HIS A 40 -5.93 6.41 8.80
CA HIS A 40 -6.17 7.13 10.06
C HIS A 40 -7.63 7.57 10.10
N ASP A 41 -8.36 7.21 11.16
CA ASP A 41 -9.77 7.54 11.37
C ASP A 41 -10.70 7.23 10.18
N GLY A 42 -10.44 6.11 9.48
CA GLY A 42 -11.21 5.71 8.30
C GLY A 42 -10.80 6.42 7.00
N HIS A 43 -9.87 7.37 7.05
CA HIS A 43 -9.31 8.06 5.90
C HIS A 43 -8.02 7.42 5.41
N LEU A 44 -7.78 7.47 4.09
CA LEU A 44 -6.48 7.19 3.49
C LEU A 44 -5.66 8.46 3.50
N VAL A 45 -4.51 8.42 4.18
CA VAL A 45 -3.59 9.55 4.34
C VAL A 45 -2.29 9.24 3.60
N PHE A 46 -1.86 10.19 2.77
CA PHE A 46 -0.62 10.15 2.00
C PHE A 46 0.45 10.95 2.74
N GLU A 47 1.37 10.29 3.42
CA GLU A 47 2.45 10.92 4.18
C GLU A 47 3.73 10.96 3.33
N THR A 48 4.30 12.14 3.13
CA THR A 48 5.48 12.34 2.26
C THR A 48 6.80 11.92 2.93
N GLY A 49 6.95 12.19 4.23
CA GLY A 49 8.25 12.15 4.92
C GLY A 49 9.09 13.41 4.68
N THR A 50 10.18 13.55 5.43
CA THR A 50 11.02 14.78 5.40
C THR A 50 11.76 14.93 4.07
N TYR A 51 11.67 16.10 3.45
CA TYR A 51 12.33 16.45 2.17
C TYR A 51 11.95 15.54 0.98
N ARG A 52 10.72 15.00 0.97
CA ARG A 52 10.19 14.15 -0.11
C ARG A 52 8.86 14.70 -0.59
N ASN A 53 8.49 14.35 -1.82
CA ASN A 53 7.22 14.70 -2.43
C ASN A 53 6.42 13.44 -2.77
N ILE A 54 5.09 13.58 -2.84
CA ILE A 54 4.20 12.60 -3.43
C ILE A 54 3.77 13.15 -4.78
N THR A 55 4.02 12.36 -5.84
CA THR A 55 3.73 12.76 -7.21
C THR A 55 2.66 11.85 -7.77
N PHE A 56 1.54 12.44 -8.19
CA PHE A 56 0.51 11.77 -8.96
C PHE A 56 0.79 12.02 -10.44
N LYS A 57 0.97 10.96 -11.23
CA LYS A 57 1.22 11.04 -12.67
C LYS A 57 0.19 10.21 -13.41
N ALA A 58 -0.55 10.84 -14.32
CA ALA A 58 -1.36 10.14 -15.30
C ALA A 58 -0.54 9.88 -16.56
N ASN A 59 -0.81 8.75 -17.22
CA ASN A 59 -0.28 8.49 -18.56
C ASN A 59 -0.99 9.38 -19.60
N GLU A 60 -0.50 9.36 -20.83
CA GLU A 60 -1.13 10.11 -21.93
C GLU A 60 -2.61 9.75 -22.09
N GLY A 61 -3.47 10.77 -22.11
CA GLY A 61 -4.93 10.61 -22.12
C GLY A 61 -5.58 10.27 -20.77
N GLY A 62 -4.79 10.01 -19.72
CA GLY A 62 -5.29 9.80 -18.36
C GLY A 62 -5.50 11.10 -17.60
N TYR A 63 -6.39 11.07 -16.60
CA TYR A 63 -6.72 12.21 -15.75
C TYR A 63 -6.55 11.86 -14.28
N ILE A 64 -6.16 12.85 -13.48
CA ILE A 64 -6.19 12.77 -12.02
C ILE A 64 -7.47 13.46 -11.57
N MET A 65 -8.33 12.68 -10.93
CA MET A 65 -9.64 13.14 -10.47
C MET A 65 -9.61 13.37 -8.96
N LEU A 66 -10.15 14.49 -8.51
CA LEU A 66 -10.39 14.79 -7.10
C LEU A 66 -11.89 15.06 -6.94
N ASP A 67 -12.57 14.25 -6.13
CA ASP A 67 -14.03 14.34 -5.89
C ASP A 67 -14.88 14.39 -7.17
N GLY A 68 -14.46 13.65 -8.20
CA GLY A 68 -15.16 13.58 -9.49
C GLY A 68 -14.79 14.68 -10.48
N GLU A 69 -13.91 15.60 -10.11
CA GLU A 69 -13.43 16.68 -10.97
C GLU A 69 -11.98 16.48 -11.41
N ASN A 70 -11.66 16.90 -12.63
CA ASN A 70 -10.30 16.83 -13.15
C ASN A 70 -9.43 17.93 -12.52
N ILE A 71 -8.33 17.55 -11.87
CA ILE A 71 -7.43 18.49 -11.19
C ILE A 71 -6.86 19.56 -12.14
N LYS A 72 -6.70 19.23 -13.43
CA LYS A 72 -6.27 20.18 -14.46
C LYS A 72 -7.29 21.30 -14.63
N THR A 73 -8.57 20.94 -14.72
CA THR A 73 -9.67 21.90 -14.85
C THR A 73 -9.77 22.78 -13.60
N ILE A 74 -9.67 22.18 -12.40
CA ILE A 74 -9.65 22.93 -11.14
C ILE A 74 -8.51 23.96 -11.15
N ALA A 75 -7.29 23.55 -11.53
CA ALA A 75 -6.13 24.44 -11.57
C ALA A 75 -6.30 25.60 -12.57
N GLU A 76 -6.88 25.33 -13.74
CA GLU A 76 -7.19 26.36 -14.75
C GLU A 76 -8.22 27.37 -14.22
N THR A 77 -9.27 26.90 -13.55
CA THR A 77 -10.29 27.76 -12.93
C THR A 77 -9.68 28.66 -11.85
N VAL A 78 -8.87 28.10 -10.94
CA VAL A 78 -8.18 28.89 -9.91
C VAL A 78 -7.23 29.91 -10.53
N SER A 79 -6.48 29.52 -11.57
CA SER A 79 -5.59 30.43 -12.28
C SER A 79 -6.34 31.62 -12.90
N ALA A 80 -7.50 31.39 -13.52
CA ALA A 80 -8.32 32.46 -14.09
C ALA A 80 -8.79 33.47 -13.03
N ILE A 81 -9.28 32.97 -11.89
CA ILE A 81 -9.71 33.81 -10.75
C ILE A 81 -8.56 34.68 -10.22
N VAL A 82 -7.38 34.07 -10.04
CA VAL A 82 -6.21 34.78 -9.48
C VAL A 82 -5.64 35.80 -10.45
N THR A 83 -5.72 35.55 -11.76
CA THR A 83 -5.18 36.43 -12.80
C THR A 83 -6.15 37.52 -13.27
N GLY A 84 -7.40 37.50 -12.80
CA GLY A 84 -8.36 38.59 -13.03
C GLY A 84 -8.94 38.65 -14.45
N LEU A 85 -9.04 37.51 -15.12
CA LEU A 85 -9.81 37.34 -16.36
C LEU A 85 -11.29 37.08 -16.07
#